data_AF-A0A6M8MS98-F1
#
_entry.id   AF-A0A6M8MS98-F1
#
_cell.length_a   1.000
_cell.length_b   1.000
_cell.length_c   1.000
_cell.angle_alpha   90.00
_cell.angle_beta   90.00
_cell.angle_gamma   90.00
#
_symmetry.space_group_name_H-M   'P 1'
#
loop_
_entity.id
_entity.type
_entity.pdbx_description
1 polymer ?
#
loop_
_entity_poly.entity_id
_entity_poly.type
_entity_poly.pdbx_seq_one_letter_code
_entity_poly.pdbx_strand_id
1 'polypeptide(L)'
;MFDYAIRFIREDVPGLAVFCRDLPEFHSYGDDEQHALKEAVDGLESTLSLYVDERRVIPEATPPENGEHVVHLSAVTITKIALWNEMMKRDLKKADLCRLLGVSQTTGDRLVDFTHTSKMEQLEKALDALNASVRVTPNDSEWINLPHGGGQAGFYVGRLADELRTRSNQEMLIGAVKSNLDQIRPESLDYFLRTRYAKNPNTMQAVQAVIEAIVSTGKFDYLPKAPGQPAGILRLK
;
A
#
# COMPACT_ATOMS: atom_id res chain seq x y z
N MET A 1 3.87 -4.66 -3.51
CA MET A 1 2.47 -5.20 -3.50
C MET A 1 2.59 -6.71 -3.25
N PHE A 2 1.64 -7.37 -2.58
CA PHE A 2 1.77 -8.79 -2.17
C PHE A 2 0.76 -9.72 -2.86
N ASP A 3 0.33 -9.34 -4.06
CA ASP A 3 -0.48 -10.19 -4.93
C ASP A 3 0.44 -11.10 -5.72
N TYR A 4 0.64 -12.33 -5.24
CA TYR A 4 1.61 -13.25 -5.83
C TYR A 4 1.08 -13.91 -7.10
N ALA A 5 1.94 -13.95 -8.13
CA ALA A 5 1.66 -14.66 -9.36
C ALA A 5 2.05 -16.13 -9.21
N ILE A 6 1.11 -17.02 -9.56
CA ILE A 6 1.30 -18.47 -9.60
C ILE A 6 1.22 -18.98 -11.03
N ARG A 7 1.91 -20.07 -11.31
CA ARG A 7 1.80 -20.80 -12.59
C ARG A 7 1.35 -22.22 -12.36
N PHE A 8 0.60 -22.75 -13.32
CA PHE A 8 0.25 -24.15 -13.39
C PHE A 8 1.21 -24.91 -14.30
N ILE A 9 1.62 -26.08 -13.84
CA ILE A 9 2.35 -27.04 -14.66
C ILE A 9 1.51 -28.31 -14.70
N ARG A 10 1.21 -28.77 -15.92
CA ARG A 10 0.59 -30.06 -16.17
C ARG A 10 1.68 -31.04 -16.57
N GLU A 11 1.75 -32.16 -15.86
CA GLU A 11 2.66 -33.25 -16.15
C GLU A 11 1.88 -34.48 -16.66
N ASP A 12 2.55 -35.63 -16.79
CA ASP A 12 1.94 -36.90 -17.22
C ASP A 12 1.05 -37.55 -16.15
N VAL A 13 0.80 -36.84 -15.04
CA VAL A 13 -0.12 -37.23 -13.97
C VAL A 13 -1.37 -36.37 -14.00
N PRO A 14 -2.54 -36.87 -13.52
CA PRO A 14 -3.73 -36.05 -13.36
C PRO A 14 -3.45 -34.81 -12.51
N GLY A 15 -4.16 -33.71 -12.81
CA GLY A 15 -4.13 -32.45 -12.06
C GLY A 15 -3.10 -31.41 -12.54
N LEU A 16 -2.87 -30.43 -11.67
CA LEU A 16 -2.05 -29.25 -11.91
C LEU A 16 -1.15 -29.02 -10.69
N ALA A 17 0.17 -29.01 -10.92
CA ALA A 17 1.12 -28.54 -9.92
C ALA A 17 1.20 -27.01 -9.96
N VAL A 18 1.27 -26.38 -8.79
CA VAL A 18 1.22 -24.93 -8.63
C VAL A 18 2.51 -24.42 -8.02
N PHE A 19 3.08 -23.37 -8.62
CA PHE A 19 4.35 -22.76 -8.19
C PHE A 19 4.25 -21.25 -8.17
N CYS A 20 5.04 -20.59 -7.33
CA CYS A 20 5.19 -19.14 -7.29
C CYS A 20 6.66 -18.79 -7.48
N ARG A 21 6.97 -17.89 -8.43
CA ARG A 21 8.36 -17.45 -8.67
C ARG A 21 8.91 -16.68 -7.46
N ASP A 22 8.08 -15.82 -6.88
CA ASP A 22 8.48 -14.92 -5.80
C ASP A 22 8.59 -15.64 -4.45
N LEU A 23 7.95 -16.79 -4.31
CA LEU A 23 8.00 -17.66 -3.13
C LEU A 23 8.44 -19.07 -3.56
N PRO A 24 9.75 -19.33 -3.73
CA PRO A 24 10.25 -20.60 -4.25
C PRO A 24 9.88 -21.83 -3.42
N GLU A 25 9.60 -21.65 -2.13
CA GLU A 25 9.16 -22.71 -1.22
C GLU A 25 7.68 -23.08 -1.39
N PHE A 26 6.90 -22.26 -2.11
CA PHE A 26 5.49 -22.52 -2.35
C PHE A 26 5.31 -23.59 -3.43
N HIS A 27 4.72 -24.70 -3.00
CA HIS A 27 4.28 -25.79 -3.86
C HIS A 27 2.87 -26.21 -3.43
N SER A 28 1.96 -26.27 -4.39
CA SER A 28 0.59 -26.76 -4.17
C SER A 28 0.12 -27.60 -5.36
N TYR A 29 -1.07 -28.18 -5.27
CA TYR A 29 -1.65 -29.04 -6.29
C TYR A 29 -3.17 -28.86 -6.32
N GLY A 30 -3.77 -28.99 -7.51
CA GLY A 30 -5.22 -29.09 -7.66
C GLY A 30 -5.63 -30.02 -8.81
N ASP A 31 -6.80 -30.64 -8.68
CA ASP A 31 -7.33 -31.55 -9.71
C ASP A 31 -7.72 -30.83 -11.00
N ASP A 32 -8.12 -29.57 -10.87
CA ASP A 32 -8.41 -28.63 -11.95
C ASP A 32 -7.95 -27.22 -11.57
N GLU A 33 -8.11 -26.27 -12.49
CA GLU A 33 -7.67 -24.88 -12.28
C GLU A 33 -8.36 -24.19 -11.10
N GLN A 34 -9.66 -24.44 -10.90
CA GLN A 34 -10.41 -23.82 -9.82
C GLN A 34 -9.99 -24.39 -8.46
N HIS A 35 -9.79 -25.71 -8.37
CA HIS A 35 -9.24 -26.37 -7.20
C HIS A 35 -7.82 -25.85 -6.91
N ALA A 36 -6.96 -25.78 -7.92
CA ALA A 36 -5.58 -25.31 -7.78
C ALA A 36 -5.50 -23.86 -7.27
N LEU A 37 -6.37 -22.97 -7.74
CA LEU A 37 -6.46 -21.59 -7.25
C LEU A 37 -6.86 -21.52 -5.78
N LYS A 38 -7.82 -22.36 -5.36
CA LYS A 38 -8.27 -22.41 -3.98
C LYS A 38 -7.16 -22.90 -3.05
N GLU A 39 -6.53 -24.02 -3.39
CA GLU A 39 -5.42 -24.59 -2.61
C GLU A 39 -4.18 -23.68 -2.61
N ALA A 40 -4.03 -22.82 -3.62
CA ALA A 40 -2.95 -21.86 -3.64
C ALA A 40 -3.08 -20.80 -2.54
N VAL A 41 -4.29 -20.36 -2.19
CA VAL A 41 -4.50 -19.38 -1.10
C VAL A 41 -4.00 -19.95 0.23
N ASP A 42 -4.48 -21.14 0.60
CA ASP A 42 -4.12 -21.80 1.86
C ASP A 42 -2.62 -22.20 1.88
N GLY A 43 -2.10 -22.65 0.73
CA GLY A 43 -0.69 -22.98 0.57
C GLY A 43 0.24 -21.76 0.68
N LEU A 44 -0.19 -20.59 0.20
CA LEU A 44 0.57 -19.35 0.34
C LEU A 44 0.66 -18.94 1.81
N GLU A 45 -0.43 -19.00 2.58
CA GLU A 45 -0.39 -18.68 4.02
C GLU A 45 0.54 -19.63 4.79
N SER A 46 0.52 -20.92 4.43
CA SER A 46 1.45 -21.90 4.98
C SER A 46 2.91 -21.55 4.62
N THR A 47 3.16 -21.18 3.36
CA THR A 47 4.50 -20.80 2.88
C THR A 47 5.01 -19.54 3.58
N LEU A 48 4.17 -18.52 3.77
CA LEU A 48 4.54 -17.30 4.48
C LEU A 48 4.96 -17.57 5.94
N SER A 49 4.40 -18.62 6.57
CA SER A 49 4.83 -19.05 7.91
C SER A 49 6.26 -19.60 7.92
N LEU A 50 6.72 -20.24 6.83
CA LEU A 50 8.11 -20.69 6.71
C LEU A 50 9.10 -19.51 6.77
N TYR A 51 8.77 -18.39 6.12
CA TYR A 51 9.58 -17.17 6.19
C TYR A 51 9.67 -16.62 7.62
N VAL A 52 8.60 -16.76 8.40
CA VAL A 52 8.59 -16.37 9.81
C VAL A 52 9.48 -17.27 10.65
N ASP A 53 9.36 -18.58 10.45
CA ASP A 53 10.12 -19.58 11.20
C ASP A 53 11.62 -19.51 10.90
N GLU A 54 11.98 -19.23 9.64
CA GLU A 54 13.36 -19.03 9.21
C GLU A 54 13.91 -17.62 9.47
N ARG A 55 13.11 -16.73 10.05
CA ARG A 55 13.46 -15.31 10.30
C ARG A 55 13.90 -14.58 9.03
N ARG A 56 13.18 -14.77 7.92
CA ARG A 56 13.42 -14.15 6.61
C ARG A 56 12.42 -13.04 6.33
N VAL A 57 12.85 -12.00 5.61
CA VAL A 57 11.94 -11.00 5.05
C VAL A 57 11.06 -11.67 3.99
N ILE A 58 9.77 -11.41 4.02
CA ILE A 58 8.83 -11.87 3.01
C ILE A 58 9.00 -10.98 1.76
N PRO A 59 9.29 -11.54 0.58
CA PRO A 59 9.54 -10.77 -0.64
C PRO A 59 8.28 -10.06 -1.13
N GLU A 60 8.45 -8.97 -1.87
CA GLU A 60 7.31 -8.39 -2.61
C GLU A 60 7.01 -9.21 -3.86
N ALA A 61 5.74 -9.21 -4.27
CA ALA A 61 5.35 -9.85 -5.52
C ALA A 61 5.87 -9.06 -6.73
N THR A 62 6.33 -9.79 -7.74
CA THR A 62 6.68 -9.23 -9.05
C THR A 62 5.43 -9.14 -9.94
N PRO A 63 5.42 -8.27 -10.96
CA PRO A 63 4.32 -8.21 -11.92
C PRO A 63 4.08 -9.59 -12.57
N PRO A 64 2.82 -10.02 -12.77
CA PRO A 64 2.52 -11.30 -13.38
C PRO A 64 3.01 -11.37 -14.82
N GLU A 65 3.55 -12.52 -15.20
CA GLU A 65 3.94 -12.86 -16.56
C GLU A 65 2.79 -13.54 -17.33
N ASN A 66 2.95 -13.71 -18.64
CA ASN A 66 1.94 -14.33 -19.48
C ASN A 66 1.72 -15.80 -19.07
N GLY A 67 0.47 -16.18 -18.82
CA GLY A 67 0.10 -17.52 -18.34
C GLY A 67 0.21 -17.72 -16.83
N GLU A 68 0.56 -16.67 -16.07
CA GLU A 68 0.47 -16.68 -14.61
C GLU A 68 -0.91 -16.17 -14.14
N HIS A 69 -1.34 -16.67 -12.98
CA HIS A 69 -2.58 -16.29 -12.32
C HIS A 69 -2.25 -15.54 -11.04
N VAL A 70 -2.92 -14.43 -10.80
CA VAL A 70 -2.69 -13.62 -9.59
C VAL A 70 -3.55 -14.15 -8.45
N VAL A 71 -2.92 -14.47 -7.33
CA VAL A 71 -3.61 -14.82 -6.09
C VAL A 71 -3.66 -13.60 -5.18
N HIS A 72 -4.87 -13.12 -4.93
CA HIS A 72 -5.11 -11.99 -4.04
C HIS A 72 -5.15 -12.45 -2.59
N LEU A 73 -4.26 -11.88 -1.78
CA LEU A 73 -4.23 -12.15 -0.34
C LEU A 73 -5.27 -11.29 0.39
N SER A 74 -5.77 -11.81 1.51
CA SER A 74 -6.66 -11.02 2.37
C SER A 74 -5.93 -9.79 2.93
N ALA A 75 -6.67 -8.72 3.23
CA ALA A 75 -6.09 -7.55 3.88
C ALA A 75 -5.42 -7.89 5.22
N VAL A 76 -5.94 -8.89 5.96
CA VAL A 76 -5.34 -9.36 7.21
C VAL A 76 -3.98 -10.00 6.94
N THR A 77 -3.88 -10.87 5.93
CA THR A 77 -2.64 -11.53 5.50
C THR A 77 -1.60 -10.48 5.08
N ILE A 78 -1.99 -9.50 4.26
CA ILE A 78 -1.11 -8.39 3.85
C ILE A 78 -0.61 -7.59 5.06
N THR A 79 -1.49 -7.29 6.03
CA THR A 79 -1.10 -6.56 7.24
C THR A 79 -0.12 -7.35 8.10
N LYS A 80 -0.23 -8.68 8.16
CA LYS A 80 0.77 -9.53 8.82
C LYS A 80 2.12 -9.51 8.11
N ILE A 81 2.13 -9.54 6.77
CA ILE A 81 3.37 -9.38 6.00
C ILE A 81 4.03 -8.03 6.35
N ALA A 82 3.26 -6.95 6.36
CA ALA A 82 3.76 -5.62 6.70
C ALA A 82 4.34 -5.57 8.13
N LEU A 83 3.63 -6.14 9.10
CA LEU A 83 4.09 -6.23 10.49
C LEU A 83 5.41 -7.00 10.58
N TRP A 84 5.47 -8.19 9.96
CA TRP A 84 6.65 -9.03 9.99
C TRP A 84 7.86 -8.38 9.32
N ASN A 85 7.69 -7.80 8.13
CA ASN A 85 8.77 -7.14 7.40
C ASN A 85 9.29 -5.90 8.15
N GLU A 86 8.41 -5.14 8.83
CA GLU A 86 8.84 -4.03 9.69
C GLU A 86 9.58 -4.52 10.95
N MET A 87 9.21 -5.68 11.52
CA MET A 87 10.00 -6.31 12.58
C MET A 87 11.39 -6.71 12.08
N MET A 88 11.50 -7.34 10.91
CA MET A 88 12.79 -7.74 10.33
C MET A 88 13.69 -6.54 10.04
N LYS A 89 13.14 -5.47 9.47
CA LYS A 89 13.84 -4.21 9.21
C LYS A 89 14.45 -3.57 10.47
N ARG A 90 13.86 -3.84 11.64
CA ARG A 90 14.30 -3.32 12.94
C ARG A 90 15.02 -4.36 13.80
N ASP A 91 15.29 -5.54 13.23
CA ASP A 91 15.86 -6.69 13.91
C ASP A 91 15.09 -7.13 15.19
N LEU A 92 13.77 -6.94 15.22
CA LEU A 92 12.94 -7.32 16.36
C LEU A 92 12.63 -8.82 16.37
N LYS A 93 12.60 -9.43 17.56
CA LYS A 93 12.11 -10.81 17.76
C LYS A 93 10.62 -10.80 18.16
N LYS A 94 9.95 -11.96 18.06
CA LYS A 94 8.56 -12.12 18.53
C LYS A 94 8.41 -11.71 20.01
N ALA A 95 9.40 -12.02 20.84
CA ALA A 95 9.44 -11.60 22.24
C ALA A 95 9.51 -10.06 22.42
N ASP A 96 10.19 -9.34 21.53
CA ASP A 96 10.23 -7.88 21.56
C ASP A 96 8.87 -7.28 21.21
N LEU A 97 8.20 -7.84 20.21
CA LEU A 97 6.82 -7.45 19.88
C LEU A 97 5.89 -7.65 21.08
N CYS A 98 5.98 -8.80 21.76
CA CYS A 98 5.18 -9.07 22.96
C CYS A 98 5.42 -8.05 24.06
N ARG A 99 6.69 -7.70 24.31
CA ARG A 99 7.10 -6.70 25.31
C ARG A 99 6.63 -5.29 24.95
N LEU A 100 6.71 -4.90 23.68
CA LEU A 100 6.22 -3.61 23.19
C LEU A 100 4.70 -3.46 23.37
N LEU A 101 3.96 -4.56 23.19
CA LEU A 101 2.51 -4.57 23.30
C LEU A 101 1.99 -4.89 24.71
N GLY A 102 2.85 -5.38 25.61
CA GLY A 102 2.44 -5.84 26.94
C GLY A 102 1.53 -7.07 26.88
N VAL A 103 1.72 -7.97 25.92
CA VAL A 103 0.89 -9.16 25.70
C VAL A 103 1.65 -10.45 25.97
N SER A 104 0.92 -11.56 26.12
CA SER A 104 1.51 -12.89 26.27
C SER A 104 2.19 -13.37 24.98
N GLN A 105 3.16 -14.29 25.11
CA GLN A 105 3.87 -14.90 23.98
C GLN A 105 2.89 -15.52 22.97
N THR A 106 1.91 -16.29 23.44
CA THR A 106 0.87 -16.88 22.59
C THR A 106 0.10 -15.84 21.78
N THR A 107 -0.18 -14.68 22.36
CA THR A 107 -0.89 -13.60 21.66
C THR A 107 -0.01 -12.96 20.60
N GLY A 108 1.26 -12.68 20.93
CA GLY A 108 2.19 -12.08 19.97
C GLY A 108 2.56 -13.03 18.82
N ASP A 109 2.72 -14.33 19.09
CA ASP A 109 3.00 -15.32 18.05
C ASP A 109 1.89 -15.37 16.99
N ARG A 110 0.63 -15.32 17.42
CA ARG A 110 -0.54 -15.30 16.52
C ARG A 110 -0.61 -14.08 15.60
N LEU A 111 0.03 -12.96 15.97
CA LEU A 111 0.07 -11.76 15.12
C LEU A 111 0.94 -11.95 13.88
N VAL A 112 1.87 -12.91 13.91
CA VAL A 112 2.80 -13.20 12.82
C VAL A 112 2.73 -14.67 12.35
N ASP A 113 1.74 -15.42 12.82
CA ASP A 113 1.39 -16.75 12.31
C ASP A 113 0.36 -16.57 11.20
N PHE A 114 0.71 -16.93 9.95
CA PHE A 114 -0.16 -16.72 8.80
C PHE A 114 -1.33 -17.71 8.75
N THR A 115 -1.25 -18.84 9.45
CA THR A 115 -2.30 -19.88 9.50
C THR A 115 -3.35 -19.62 10.57
N HIS A 116 -3.16 -18.58 11.39
CA HIS A 116 -4.07 -18.24 12.49
C HIS A 116 -4.89 -16.99 12.20
N THR A 117 -6.21 -17.01 12.34
CA THR A 117 -7.03 -15.81 12.15
C THR A 117 -6.73 -14.74 13.22
N SER A 118 -6.38 -13.53 12.79
CA SER A 118 -6.13 -12.40 13.70
C SER A 118 -7.08 -11.26 13.39
N LYS A 119 -7.52 -10.55 14.44
CA LYS A 119 -8.38 -9.38 14.29
C LYS A 119 -7.57 -8.20 13.76
N MET A 120 -8.12 -7.45 12.81
CA MET A 120 -7.42 -6.31 12.21
C MET A 120 -7.00 -5.28 13.26
N GLU A 121 -7.84 -5.01 14.26
CA GLU A 121 -7.55 -4.04 15.32
C GLU A 121 -6.34 -4.43 16.17
N GLN A 122 -6.03 -5.73 16.28
CA GLN A 122 -4.83 -6.19 16.98
C GLN A 122 -3.57 -5.98 16.14
N LEU A 123 -3.67 -6.19 14.83
CA LEU A 123 -2.58 -5.95 13.89
C LEU A 123 -2.26 -4.46 13.74
N GLU A 124 -3.28 -3.61 13.69
CA GLU A 124 -3.12 -2.15 13.66
C GLU A 124 -2.42 -1.64 14.92
N LYS A 125 -2.80 -2.11 16.11
CA LYS A 125 -2.10 -1.79 17.36
C LYS A 125 -0.64 -2.25 17.33
N ALA A 126 -0.38 -3.43 16.78
CA ALA A 126 0.98 -3.95 16.62
C ALA A 126 1.83 -3.06 15.71
N LEU A 127 1.29 -2.65 14.57
CA LEU A 127 1.94 -1.73 13.65
C LEU A 127 2.15 -0.34 14.26
N ASP A 128 1.17 0.19 14.98
CA ASP A 128 1.27 1.50 15.64
C ASP A 128 2.33 1.52 16.74
N ALA A 129 2.47 0.43 17.52
CA ALA A 129 3.58 0.26 18.47
C ALA A 129 4.96 0.28 17.78
N LEU A 130 5.00 -0.02 16.48
CA LEU A 130 6.17 0.13 15.63
C LEU A 130 6.16 1.46 14.85
N ASN A 131 5.28 2.42 15.06
CA ASN A 131 5.16 3.62 14.21
C ASN A 131 5.02 3.28 12.71
N ALA A 132 4.42 2.14 12.40
CA ALA A 132 4.12 1.65 11.06
C ALA A 132 2.60 1.58 10.87
N SER A 133 2.14 1.36 9.65
CA SER A 133 0.71 1.30 9.33
C SER A 133 0.49 0.76 7.93
N VAL A 134 -0.71 0.25 7.69
CA VAL A 134 -1.18 -0.22 6.38
C VAL A 134 -2.30 0.69 5.90
N ARG A 135 -2.31 0.97 4.59
CA ARG A 135 -3.46 1.60 3.92
C ARG A 135 -4.17 0.54 3.11
N VAL A 136 -5.49 0.50 3.23
CA VAL A 136 -6.34 -0.16 2.24
C VAL A 136 -6.89 0.92 1.32
N THR A 137 -6.69 0.73 0.03
CA THR A 137 -7.34 1.52 -1.01
C THR A 137 -8.22 0.59 -1.83
N PRO A 138 -9.40 1.02 -2.31
CA PRO A 138 -10.05 0.35 -3.43
C PRO A 138 -9.04 0.17 -4.57
N ASN A 139 -9.33 -0.77 -5.48
CA ASN A 139 -8.52 -1.05 -6.69
C ASN A 139 -8.47 0.11 -7.70
N ASP A 140 -8.69 1.33 -7.23
CA ASP A 140 -8.71 2.52 -8.02
C ASP A 140 -7.29 3.08 -8.09
N SER A 141 -6.72 3.10 -9.30
CA SER A 141 -5.43 3.70 -9.68
C SER A 141 -5.28 5.19 -9.35
N GLU A 142 -6.22 5.72 -8.58
CA GLU A 142 -6.43 7.12 -8.28
C GLU A 142 -5.87 7.53 -6.92
N TRP A 143 -5.33 6.61 -6.11
CA TRP A 143 -4.69 6.98 -4.85
C TRP A 143 -3.28 7.58 -5.05
N ILE A 144 -3.05 8.76 -4.49
CA ILE A 144 -1.76 9.47 -4.57
C ILE A 144 -1.20 9.65 -3.16
N ASN A 145 0.03 9.18 -2.94
CA ASN A 145 0.74 9.32 -1.67
C ASN A 145 1.27 10.74 -1.47
N LEU A 146 1.28 11.21 -0.22
CA LEU A 146 1.86 12.50 0.18
C LEU A 146 3.20 12.27 0.92
N PRO A 147 4.37 12.45 0.26
CA PRO A 147 5.68 12.07 0.81
C PRO A 147 6.04 12.74 2.14
N HIS A 148 5.45 13.91 2.43
CA HIS A 148 5.71 14.68 3.64
C HIS A 148 4.48 14.80 4.55
N GLY A 149 3.42 14.03 4.27
CA GLY A 149 2.17 14.12 5.03
C GLY A 149 2.15 13.25 6.28
N GLY A 150 3.16 12.42 6.51
CA GLY A 150 3.23 11.46 7.61
C GLY A 150 2.88 10.02 7.18
N GLY A 151 3.08 9.06 8.09
CA GLY A 151 2.64 7.68 7.89
C GLY A 151 1.15 7.64 7.63
N GLN A 152 0.76 7.15 6.47
CA GLN A 152 -0.62 7.13 5.95
C GLN A 152 -1.17 8.33 5.16
N ALA A 153 -0.38 9.37 4.90
CA ALA A 153 -0.91 10.52 4.16
C ALA A 153 -1.00 10.28 2.64
N GLY A 154 -2.14 10.67 2.07
CA GLY A 154 -2.47 10.54 0.65
C GLY A 154 -3.91 10.96 0.38
N PHE A 155 -4.32 10.94 -0.87
CA PHE A 155 -5.69 11.26 -1.29
C PHE A 155 -6.08 10.53 -2.58
N TYR A 156 -7.39 10.36 -2.79
CA TYR A 156 -7.92 9.90 -4.08
C TYR A 156 -8.03 11.07 -5.05
N VAL A 157 -7.49 10.94 -6.25
CA VAL A 157 -7.48 11.99 -7.27
C VAL A 157 -8.90 12.40 -7.69
N GLY A 158 -9.86 11.49 -7.60
CA GLY A 158 -11.28 11.80 -7.79
C GLY A 158 -11.79 12.91 -6.87
N ARG A 159 -11.31 12.98 -5.61
CA ARG A 159 -11.67 14.07 -4.68
C ARG A 159 -11.11 15.42 -5.10
N LEU A 160 -9.94 15.42 -5.72
CA LEU A 160 -9.37 16.63 -6.32
C LEU A 160 -10.18 17.03 -7.57
N ALA A 161 -10.58 16.07 -8.41
CA ALA A 161 -11.41 16.35 -9.57
C ALA A 161 -12.76 16.97 -9.17
N ASP A 162 -13.40 16.42 -8.13
CA ASP A 162 -14.65 16.95 -7.59
C ASP A 162 -14.49 18.40 -7.10
N GLU A 163 -13.39 18.71 -6.40
CA GLU A 163 -13.08 20.09 -5.96
C GLU A 163 -12.91 21.03 -7.16
N LEU A 164 -12.15 20.66 -8.20
CA LEU A 164 -11.97 21.52 -9.38
C LEU A 164 -13.29 21.72 -10.14
N ARG A 165 -14.20 20.73 -10.20
CA ARG A 165 -15.51 20.88 -10.85
C ARG A 165 -16.41 21.94 -10.19
N THR A 166 -16.18 22.26 -8.92
CA THR A 166 -16.91 23.35 -8.24
C THR A 166 -16.43 24.75 -8.65
N ARG A 167 -15.28 24.84 -9.33
CA ARG A 167 -14.67 26.10 -9.75
C ARG A 167 -15.08 26.44 -11.18
N SER A 168 -15.31 27.72 -11.44
CA SER A 168 -15.80 28.21 -12.74
C SER A 168 -14.89 27.90 -13.93
N ASN A 169 -13.57 27.81 -13.72
CA ASN A 169 -12.58 27.49 -14.75
C ASN A 169 -11.96 26.09 -14.60
N GLN A 170 -12.39 25.30 -13.61
CA GLN A 170 -11.80 24.00 -13.30
C GLN A 170 -10.27 24.03 -13.16
N GLU A 171 -9.75 25.10 -12.56
CA GLU A 171 -8.33 25.31 -12.34
C GLU A 171 -8.02 25.60 -10.87
N MET A 172 -6.79 25.27 -10.47
CA MET A 172 -6.27 25.50 -9.13
C MET A 172 -4.79 25.91 -9.21
N LEU A 173 -4.38 26.90 -8.43
CA LEU A 173 -2.96 27.25 -8.31
C LEU A 173 -2.23 26.10 -7.60
N ILE A 174 -1.01 25.76 -7.98
CA ILE A 174 -0.23 24.77 -7.20
C ILE A 174 0.07 25.30 -5.80
N GLY A 175 0.58 26.54 -5.70
CA GLY A 175 0.85 27.21 -4.43
C GLY A 175 1.86 26.50 -3.51
N ALA A 176 2.78 25.69 -4.04
CA ALA A 176 3.81 25.01 -3.27
C ALA A 176 4.79 26.01 -2.63
N VAL A 177 4.54 26.37 -1.38
CA VAL A 177 5.34 27.36 -0.64
C VAL A 177 5.80 26.74 0.67
N LYS A 178 7.11 26.71 0.94
CA LYS A 178 7.68 26.27 2.22
C LYS A 178 7.43 27.30 3.31
N SER A 179 6.19 27.36 3.80
CA SER A 179 5.75 28.19 4.92
C SER A 179 4.65 27.50 5.73
N ASN A 180 4.27 28.12 6.84
CA ASN A 180 3.12 27.76 7.67
C ASN A 180 1.81 27.97 6.89
N LEU A 181 0.77 27.24 7.29
CA LEU A 181 -0.51 27.17 6.59
C LEU A 181 -1.18 28.54 6.40
N ASP A 182 -1.05 29.43 7.38
CA ASP A 182 -1.62 30.79 7.39
C ASP A 182 -1.08 31.70 6.26
N GLN A 183 0.06 31.33 5.68
CA GLN A 183 0.71 32.07 4.59
C GLN A 183 0.47 31.42 3.22
N ILE A 184 -0.23 30.28 3.17
CA ILE A 184 -0.54 29.56 1.94
C ILE A 184 -1.88 30.04 1.40
N ARG A 185 -1.93 30.27 0.09
CA ARG A 185 -3.14 30.72 -0.60
C ARG A 185 -4.28 29.70 -0.48
N PRO A 186 -5.45 30.06 0.10
CA PRO A 186 -6.56 29.13 0.30
C PRO A 186 -7.03 28.44 -0.99
N GLU A 187 -6.89 29.12 -2.13
CA GLU A 187 -7.29 28.63 -3.44
C GLU A 187 -6.29 27.65 -4.08
N SER A 188 -5.19 27.30 -3.40
CA SER A 188 -4.12 26.46 -3.95
C SER A 188 -4.23 24.97 -3.61
N LEU A 189 -3.57 24.13 -4.44
CA LEU A 189 -3.42 22.70 -4.24
C LEU A 189 -2.69 22.41 -2.94
N ASP A 190 -1.61 23.14 -2.64
CA ASP A 190 -0.87 22.93 -1.40
C ASP A 190 -1.74 23.17 -0.15
N TYR A 191 -2.58 24.21 -0.17
CA TYR A 191 -3.53 24.48 0.91
C TYR A 191 -4.58 23.36 1.02
N PHE A 192 -5.16 22.93 -0.11
CA PHE A 192 -6.12 21.83 -0.16
C PHE A 192 -5.53 20.53 0.43
N LEU A 193 -4.29 20.20 0.07
CA LEU A 193 -3.62 18.98 0.54
C LEU A 193 -3.26 19.05 2.03
N ARG A 194 -2.73 20.19 2.49
CA ARG A 194 -2.35 20.41 3.89
C ARG A 194 -3.55 20.39 4.84
N THR A 195 -4.67 20.97 4.44
CA THR A 195 -5.86 21.08 5.29
C THR A 195 -6.65 19.79 5.39
N ARG A 196 -6.65 18.96 4.34
CA ARG A 196 -7.51 17.77 4.28
C ARG A 196 -6.78 16.45 4.51
N TYR A 197 -5.49 16.36 4.19
CA TYR A 197 -4.80 15.06 4.10
C TYR A 197 -3.45 15.00 4.81
N ALA A 198 -2.86 16.13 5.21
CA ALA A 198 -1.59 16.13 5.92
C ALA A 198 -1.78 15.92 7.43
N LYS A 199 -0.91 15.10 8.05
CA LYS A 199 -0.83 15.00 9.51
C LYS A 199 -0.39 16.31 10.16
N ASN A 200 0.50 17.05 9.50
CA ASN A 200 0.94 18.38 9.93
C ASN A 200 0.60 19.42 8.85
N PRO A 201 -0.37 20.32 9.11
CA PRO A 201 -0.79 21.33 8.12
C PRO A 201 0.30 22.34 7.74
N ASN A 202 1.35 22.50 8.56
CA ASN A 202 2.48 23.38 8.26
C ASN A 202 3.56 22.72 7.38
N THR A 203 3.33 21.50 6.89
CA THR A 203 4.27 20.80 6.01
C THR A 203 3.79 20.80 4.57
N MET A 204 4.64 21.25 3.64
CA MET A 204 4.35 21.30 2.21
C MET A 204 4.04 19.93 1.61
N GLN A 205 2.95 19.86 0.84
CA GLN A 205 2.44 18.63 0.24
C GLN A 205 2.39 18.66 -1.28
N ALA A 206 2.18 19.83 -1.91
CA ALA A 206 2.17 19.96 -3.37
C ALA A 206 3.58 19.93 -3.97
N VAL A 207 4.37 18.92 -3.63
CA VAL A 207 5.71 18.69 -4.18
C VAL A 207 5.64 18.11 -5.59
N GLN A 208 6.75 18.22 -6.32
CA GLN A 208 6.86 17.75 -7.71
C GLN A 208 6.36 16.32 -7.91
N ALA A 209 6.76 15.38 -7.05
CA ALA A 209 6.33 13.98 -7.13
C ALA A 209 4.80 13.80 -7.01
N VAL A 210 4.13 14.64 -6.22
CA VAL A 210 2.67 14.62 -6.09
C VAL A 210 2.01 15.19 -7.35
N ILE A 211 2.56 16.26 -7.92
CA ILE A 211 2.07 16.84 -9.18
C ILE A 211 2.19 15.84 -10.33
N GLU A 212 3.36 15.17 -10.44
CA GLU A 212 3.60 14.13 -11.44
C GLU A 212 2.62 12.97 -11.30
N ALA A 213 2.37 12.50 -10.07
CA ALA A 213 1.39 11.45 -9.80
C ALA A 213 -0.04 11.87 -10.15
N ILE A 214 -0.41 13.15 -9.95
CA ILE A 214 -1.71 13.68 -10.37
C ILE A 214 -1.83 13.64 -11.89
N VAL A 215 -0.82 14.15 -12.61
CA VAL A 215 -0.83 14.21 -14.08
C VAL A 215 -0.79 12.82 -14.71
N SER A 216 -0.07 11.86 -14.12
CA SER A 216 0.00 10.48 -14.63
C SER A 216 -1.34 9.75 -14.60
N THR A 217 -2.33 10.23 -13.84
CA THR A 217 -3.71 9.70 -13.90
C THR A 217 -4.39 9.98 -15.25
N GLY A 218 -3.83 10.87 -16.06
CA GLY A 218 -4.39 11.28 -17.35
C GLY A 218 -5.54 12.29 -17.24
N LYS A 219 -6.06 12.56 -16.04
CA LYS A 219 -7.23 13.43 -15.80
C LYS A 219 -6.92 14.92 -15.65
N PHE A 220 -5.64 15.27 -15.47
CA PHE A 220 -5.22 16.63 -15.19
C PHE A 220 -4.08 17.05 -16.10
N ASP A 221 -4.03 18.35 -16.39
CA ASP A 221 -2.88 19.01 -16.99
C ASP A 221 -2.18 19.90 -15.96
N TYR A 222 -0.86 19.84 -15.94
CA TYR A 222 -0.03 20.80 -15.22
C TYR A 222 0.51 21.85 -16.20
N LEU A 223 0.14 23.10 -15.98
CA LEU A 223 0.65 24.26 -16.70
C LEU A 223 1.74 24.91 -15.84
N PRO A 224 3.02 24.84 -16.25
CA PRO A 224 4.12 25.46 -15.52
C PRO A 224 3.91 26.97 -15.35
N LYS A 225 4.53 27.53 -14.32
CA LYS A 225 4.47 28.97 -14.05
C LYS A 225 4.99 29.77 -15.24
N ALA A 226 4.11 30.54 -15.90
CA ALA A 226 4.50 31.47 -16.96
C ALA A 226 5.16 32.74 -16.38
N PRO A 227 5.98 33.46 -17.16
CA PRO A 227 6.52 34.78 -16.75
C PRO A 227 5.39 35.74 -16.34
N GLY A 228 5.49 36.32 -15.14
CA GLY A 228 4.48 37.24 -14.59
C GLY A 228 3.31 36.58 -13.84
N GLN A 229 3.18 35.25 -13.87
CA GLN A 229 2.19 34.54 -13.04
C GLN A 229 2.74 34.19 -11.66
N PRO A 230 1.90 34.13 -10.61
CA PRO A 230 2.37 33.87 -9.25
C PRO A 230 2.78 32.40 -9.01
N ALA A 231 2.14 31.45 -9.68
CA ALA A 231 2.37 30.01 -9.54
C ALA A 231 1.95 29.28 -10.83
N GLY A 232 2.37 28.01 -10.97
CA GLY A 232 1.80 27.12 -11.98
C GLY A 232 0.35 26.75 -11.66
N ILE A 233 -0.36 26.23 -12.66
CA ILE A 233 -1.78 25.90 -12.59
C ILE A 233 -1.95 24.40 -12.81
N LEU A 234 -2.81 23.79 -12.01
CA LEU A 234 -3.37 22.47 -12.27
C LEU A 234 -4.77 22.66 -12.87
N ARG A 235 -5.04 22.01 -14.00
CA ARG A 235 -6.33 22.07 -14.71
C ARG A 235 -6.92 20.67 -14.83
N LEU A 236 -8.22 20.53 -14.58
CA LEU A 236 -8.95 19.30 -14.86
C LEU A 236 -9.24 19.20 -16.38
N LYS A 237 -9.08 18.01 -16.96
CA LYS A 237 -9.42 17.74 -18.37
C LYS A 237 -10.91 17.47 -18.58
#